data_AF-A0A7K3DET4-F1
#
_entry.id   AF-A0A7K3DET4-F1
#
_cell.length_a   1.000
_cell.length_b   1.000
_cell.length_c   1.000
_cell.angle_alpha   90.00
_cell.angle_beta   90.00
_cell.angle_gamma   90.00
#
_symmetry.space_group_name_H-M   'P 1'
#
loop_
_entity.id
_entity.type
_entity.pdbx_description
1 polymer ?
#
loop_
_entity_poly.entity_id
_entity_poly.type
_entity_poly.pdbx_seq_one_letter_code
_entity_poly.pdbx_strand_id
1 'polypeptide(L)'
;ARHRARLASGSADHFTGYGARQVLDAHPARLTDLLMDRRRRSMVRPVAALTKADGSLTVPARVYGAARKLARTPYRAGLDGLAELLLHRRFEDAGGAVGASLAALTWARPGPAARWLTGEALAEVSVRLGVGATRPGPGPGQRPGEFRARAALARQAADLRILEQAAEVRFQRLHAPFLDNQVVRACRALPEALRVQPGARADILRTVLEGAGVTDLPAGWGATSHATSAAAARTGLRVAADELIALFDTPLLAQTGLVEARVVRKALRAAADGEALPLDGLADLVSLELWLRRLLARRGTCWTGTPARARAVPSGSVTPERALGSGSVPGLP
;
A
#
# COMPACT_ATOMS: atom_id res chain seq x y z
N ALA A 1 -0.56 -21.26 19.40
CA ALA A 1 -0.21 -22.65 19.04
C ALA A 1 0.51 -22.74 17.68
N ARG A 2 -0.13 -22.40 16.54
CA ARG A 2 0.44 -22.58 15.18
C ARG A 2 1.80 -21.89 14.92
N HIS A 3 1.97 -20.62 15.33
CA HIS A 3 3.25 -19.91 15.19
C HIS A 3 4.35 -20.46 16.12
N ARG A 4 3.99 -20.89 17.34
CA ARG A 4 4.93 -21.53 18.28
C ARG A 4 5.38 -22.91 17.78
N ALA A 5 4.49 -23.69 17.17
CA ALA A 5 4.83 -24.97 16.56
C ALA A 5 5.78 -24.82 15.35
N ARG A 6 5.61 -23.78 14.53
CA ARG A 6 6.53 -23.46 13.41
C ARG A 6 7.91 -23.00 13.88
N LEU A 7 7.97 -22.22 14.97
CA LEU A 7 9.23 -21.85 15.60
C LEU A 7 9.92 -23.07 16.22
N ALA A 8 9.15 -23.98 16.83
CA ALA A 8 9.66 -25.24 17.37
C ALA A 8 10.16 -26.20 16.28
N SER A 9 9.61 -26.13 15.06
CA SER A 9 10.05 -26.94 13.92
C SER A 9 11.24 -26.35 13.14
N GLY A 10 11.87 -25.28 13.63
CA GLY A 10 13.08 -24.70 13.03
C GLY A 10 12.88 -24.03 11.66
N SER A 11 11.63 -23.79 11.23
CA SER A 11 11.37 -23.15 9.94
C SER A 11 11.72 -21.66 10.00
N ALA A 12 12.80 -21.28 9.32
CA ALA A 12 13.18 -19.87 9.13
C ALA A 12 12.30 -19.17 8.06
N ASP A 13 11.62 -19.94 7.20
CA ASP A 13 10.79 -19.41 6.13
C ASP A 13 9.36 -19.11 6.60
N HIS A 14 8.86 -17.93 6.21
CA HIS A 14 7.52 -17.46 6.54
C HIS A 14 6.82 -16.90 5.29
N PHE A 15 5.86 -17.68 4.79
CA PHE A 15 4.99 -17.25 3.69
C PHE A 15 3.95 -16.24 4.16
N THR A 16 3.83 -15.16 3.39
CA THR A 16 2.91 -14.07 3.62
C THR A 16 1.94 -13.92 2.44
N GLY A 17 0.77 -13.35 2.71
CA GLY A 17 -0.18 -12.93 1.68
C GLY A 17 0.02 -11.50 1.17
N TYR A 18 1.16 -10.87 1.47
CA TYR A 18 1.41 -9.48 1.08
C TYR A 18 1.38 -9.32 -0.43
N GLY A 19 0.78 -8.23 -0.91
CA GLY A 19 0.62 -7.94 -2.34
C GLY A 19 -0.60 -8.59 -3.00
N ALA A 20 -1.20 -9.62 -2.39
CA ALA A 20 -2.33 -10.35 -2.98
C ALA A 20 -3.50 -9.42 -3.36
N ARG A 21 -3.83 -8.46 -2.48
CA ARG A 21 -4.89 -7.48 -2.76
C ARG A 21 -4.54 -6.57 -3.93
N GLN A 22 -3.31 -6.04 -3.96
CA GLN A 22 -2.88 -5.12 -5.01
C GLN A 22 -2.83 -5.81 -6.38
N VAL A 23 -2.46 -7.09 -6.42
CA VAL A 23 -2.33 -7.83 -7.68
C VAL A 23 -3.62 -8.52 -8.11
N LEU A 24 -4.49 -9.00 -7.21
CA LEU A 24 -5.73 -9.72 -7.58
C LEU A 24 -6.99 -8.86 -7.49
N ASP A 25 -7.12 -8.03 -6.46
CA ASP A 25 -8.26 -7.13 -6.35
C ASP A 25 -8.03 -5.90 -7.25
N ALA A 26 -9.07 -5.42 -7.94
CA ALA A 26 -9.01 -4.13 -8.61
C ALA A 26 -8.85 -2.99 -7.59
N HIS A 27 -8.04 -1.99 -7.91
CA HIS A 27 -8.08 -0.74 -7.16
C HIS A 27 -9.42 -0.03 -7.43
N PRO A 28 -10.14 0.56 -6.44
CA PRO A 28 -11.47 1.16 -6.66
C PRO A 28 -11.53 2.19 -7.78
N ALA A 29 -10.44 2.95 -7.98
CA ALA A 29 -10.27 3.89 -9.10
C ALA A 29 -10.45 3.26 -10.51
N ARG A 30 -10.35 1.93 -10.63
CA ARG A 30 -10.59 1.18 -11.88
C ARG A 30 -12.04 1.23 -12.37
N LEU A 31 -12.97 1.59 -11.48
CA LEU A 31 -14.34 1.92 -11.87
C LEU A 31 -14.40 3.10 -12.86
N THR A 32 -13.48 4.06 -12.74
CA THR A 32 -13.34 5.16 -13.68
C THR A 32 -12.91 4.67 -15.06
N ASP A 33 -11.95 3.73 -15.12
CA ASP A 33 -11.47 3.18 -16.37
C ASP A 33 -12.59 2.40 -17.09
N LEU A 34 -13.37 1.62 -16.35
CA LEU A 34 -14.55 0.93 -16.90
C LEU A 34 -15.60 1.91 -17.44
N LEU A 35 -15.79 3.04 -16.77
CA LEU A 35 -16.66 4.11 -17.26
C LEU A 35 -16.15 4.72 -18.56
N MET A 36 -14.83 4.98 -18.65
CA MET A 36 -14.18 5.51 -19.86
C MET A 36 -14.24 4.51 -21.03
N ASP A 37 -14.14 3.21 -20.74
CA ASP A 37 -14.27 2.12 -21.73
C ASP A 37 -15.73 1.81 -22.10
N ARG A 38 -16.70 2.60 -21.61
CA ARG A 38 -18.14 2.38 -21.82
C ARG A 38 -18.66 1.03 -21.27
N ARG A 39 -17.92 0.35 -20.39
CA ARG A 39 -18.27 -0.94 -19.77
C ARG A 39 -19.11 -0.78 -18.49
N ARG A 40 -20.20 -0.02 -18.60
CA ARG A 40 -21.08 0.34 -17.46
C ARG A 40 -21.73 -0.88 -16.80
N ARG A 41 -22.04 -1.92 -17.57
CA ARG A 41 -22.65 -3.16 -17.07
C ARG A 41 -21.76 -3.85 -16.02
N SER A 42 -20.44 -3.79 -16.19
CA SER A 42 -19.46 -4.37 -15.25
C SER A 42 -19.38 -3.64 -13.91
N MET A 43 -19.95 -2.44 -13.81
CA MET A 43 -20.00 -1.66 -12.57
C MET A 43 -21.19 -2.01 -11.67
N VAL A 44 -22.23 -2.67 -12.21
CA VAL A 44 -23.49 -2.91 -11.49
C VAL A 44 -23.27 -3.71 -10.21
N ARG A 45 -22.57 -4.85 -10.30
CA ARG A 45 -22.29 -5.72 -9.15
C ARG A 45 -21.39 -5.06 -8.09
N PRO A 46 -20.24 -4.44 -8.43
CA PRO A 46 -19.43 -3.71 -7.47
C PRO A 46 -20.21 -2.60 -6.74
N VAL A 47 -20.99 -1.82 -7.49
CA VAL A 47 -21.79 -0.73 -6.92
C VAL A 47 -22.91 -1.27 -6.04
N ALA A 48 -23.60 -2.34 -6.45
CA ALA A 48 -24.64 -2.98 -5.64
C ALA A 48 -24.08 -3.54 -4.31
N ALA A 49 -22.87 -4.11 -4.33
CA ALA A 49 -22.22 -4.56 -3.10
C ALA A 49 -21.86 -3.40 -2.17
N LEU A 50 -21.42 -2.26 -2.71
CA LEU A 50 -21.20 -1.04 -1.94
C LEU A 50 -22.51 -0.50 -1.35
N THR A 51 -23.59 -0.46 -2.15
CA THR A 51 -24.94 -0.09 -1.70
C THR A 51 -25.41 -0.99 -0.55
N LYS A 52 -25.22 -2.31 -0.68
CA LYS A 52 -25.58 -3.27 0.37
C LYS A 52 -24.76 -3.07 1.65
N ALA A 53 -23.47 -2.76 1.53
CA ALA A 53 -22.58 -2.54 2.67
C ALA A 53 -22.89 -1.25 3.44
N ASP A 54 -23.37 -0.21 2.75
CA ASP A 54 -23.70 1.09 3.34
C ASP A 54 -25.16 1.18 3.82
N GLY A 55 -26.06 0.46 3.16
CA GLY A 55 -27.51 0.59 3.36
C GLY A 55 -28.15 1.81 2.68
N SER A 56 -27.39 2.62 1.93
CA SER A 56 -27.89 3.84 1.27
C SER A 56 -28.13 3.68 -0.23
N LEU A 57 -29.32 4.09 -0.68
CA LEU A 57 -29.71 4.12 -2.10
C LEU A 57 -28.99 5.19 -2.92
N THR A 58 -28.29 6.13 -2.28
CA THR A 58 -27.55 7.21 -2.98
C THR A 58 -26.15 6.78 -3.45
N VAL A 59 -25.64 5.64 -2.96
CA VAL A 59 -24.30 5.12 -3.28
C VAL A 59 -24.03 5.02 -4.78
N PRO A 60 -24.94 4.50 -5.63
CA PRO A 60 -24.70 4.41 -7.07
C PRO A 60 -24.46 5.78 -7.71
N ALA A 61 -25.27 6.78 -7.35
CA ALA A 61 -25.13 8.14 -7.87
C ALA A 61 -23.82 8.79 -7.42
N ARG A 62 -23.43 8.61 -6.14
CA ARG A 62 -22.18 9.13 -5.58
C ARG A 62 -20.95 8.50 -6.26
N VAL A 63 -20.93 7.17 -6.41
CA VAL A 63 -19.84 6.44 -7.08
C VAL A 63 -19.74 6.83 -8.54
N TYR A 64 -20.86 6.87 -9.26
CA TYR A 64 -20.88 7.27 -10.66
C TYR A 64 -20.44 8.73 -10.85
N GLY A 65 -20.91 9.64 -9.99
CA GLY A 65 -20.51 11.04 -9.98
C GLY A 65 -19.02 11.22 -9.74
N ALA A 66 -18.47 10.55 -8.72
CA ALA A 66 -17.04 10.58 -8.40
C ALA A 66 -16.17 9.98 -9.53
N ALA A 67 -16.57 8.84 -10.09
CA ALA A 67 -15.88 8.23 -11.24
C ALA A 67 -15.91 9.14 -12.47
N ARG A 68 -17.06 9.76 -12.77
CA ARG A 68 -17.21 10.72 -13.88
C ARG A 68 -16.38 11.98 -13.66
N LYS A 69 -16.28 12.47 -12.42
CA LYS A 69 -15.40 13.58 -12.05
C LYS A 69 -13.95 13.20 -12.34
N LEU A 70 -13.48 12.08 -11.80
CA LEU A 70 -12.10 11.60 -12.01
C LEU A 70 -11.78 11.37 -13.50
N ALA A 71 -12.71 10.82 -14.29
CA ALA A 71 -12.52 10.61 -15.73
C ALA A 71 -12.25 11.92 -16.51
N ARG A 72 -12.70 13.06 -15.98
CA ARG A 72 -12.62 14.37 -16.63
C ARG A 72 -11.56 15.28 -16.04
N THR A 73 -11.09 14.98 -14.83
CA THR A 73 -10.04 15.75 -14.18
C THR A 73 -8.70 15.37 -14.79
N PRO A 74 -7.96 16.29 -15.44
CA PRO A 74 -6.57 16.04 -15.84
C PRO A 74 -5.68 15.77 -14.61
N TYR A 75 -4.58 15.04 -14.80
CA TYR A 75 -3.65 14.71 -13.70
C TYR A 75 -3.20 15.95 -12.92
N ARG A 76 -2.78 17.01 -13.62
CA ARG A 76 -2.34 18.28 -13.03
C ARG A 76 -3.42 18.89 -12.13
N ALA A 77 -4.65 19.04 -12.65
CA ALA A 77 -5.77 19.54 -11.87
C ALA A 77 -6.09 18.65 -10.65
N GLY A 78 -5.84 17.34 -10.74
CA GLY A 78 -5.95 16.42 -9.61
C GLY A 78 -4.91 16.66 -8.52
N LEU A 79 -3.67 17.02 -8.89
CA LEU A 79 -2.62 17.40 -7.94
C LEU A 79 -2.87 18.79 -7.35
N ASP A 80 -3.33 19.74 -8.15
CA ASP A 80 -3.71 21.08 -7.67
C ASP A 80 -4.85 20.99 -6.64
N GLY A 81 -5.85 20.15 -6.91
CA GLY A 81 -6.92 19.88 -5.95
C GLY A 81 -6.42 19.19 -4.67
N LEU A 82 -5.39 18.33 -4.75
CA LEU A 82 -4.77 17.78 -3.54
C LEU A 82 -4.03 18.86 -2.74
N ALA A 83 -3.26 19.72 -3.41
CA ALA A 83 -2.56 20.83 -2.80
C ALA A 83 -3.54 21.74 -2.04
N GLU A 84 -4.69 22.06 -2.65
CA GLU A 84 -5.77 22.81 -2.01
C GLU A 84 -6.34 22.10 -0.77
N LEU A 85 -6.58 20.78 -0.83
CA LEU A 85 -7.07 20.01 0.32
C LEU A 85 -6.08 20.04 1.50
N LEU A 86 -4.77 19.98 1.22
CA LEU A 86 -3.73 20.07 2.25
C LEU A 86 -3.69 21.45 2.90
N LEU A 87 -3.75 22.53 2.11
CA LEU A 87 -3.76 23.91 2.61
C LEU A 87 -4.97 24.19 3.51
N HIS A 88 -6.15 23.70 3.12
CA HIS A 88 -7.38 23.87 3.90
C HIS A 88 -7.57 22.82 5.00
N ARG A 89 -6.58 21.94 5.23
CA ARG A 89 -6.61 20.84 6.22
C ARG A 89 -7.87 19.96 6.10
N ARG A 90 -8.33 19.70 4.88
CA ARG A 90 -9.53 18.90 4.59
C ARG A 90 -9.15 17.43 4.53
N PHE A 91 -9.18 16.77 5.68
CA PHE A 91 -8.87 15.35 5.84
C PHE A 91 -10.15 14.57 6.14
N GLU A 92 -11.00 14.38 5.13
CA GLU A 92 -12.21 13.58 5.31
C GLU A 92 -11.84 12.13 5.67
N ASP A 93 -12.35 11.67 6.82
CA ASP A 93 -12.28 10.28 7.18
C ASP A 93 -13.23 9.49 6.28
N ALA A 94 -12.63 8.64 5.47
CA ALA A 94 -13.32 7.71 4.60
C ALA A 94 -13.98 6.62 5.45
N GLY A 95 -15.09 6.95 6.10
CA GLY A 95 -15.87 6.03 6.91
C GLY A 95 -16.40 4.86 6.09
N GLY A 96 -16.17 3.65 6.56
CA GLY A 96 -16.68 2.41 5.95
C GLY A 96 -16.13 2.11 4.55
N ALA A 97 -16.66 1.04 3.93
CA ALA A 97 -16.22 0.58 2.63
C ALA A 97 -16.54 1.58 1.50
N VAL A 98 -17.67 2.28 1.59
CA VAL A 98 -18.09 3.28 0.60
C VAL A 98 -17.23 4.53 0.69
N GLY A 99 -16.99 5.07 1.88
CA GLY A 99 -16.08 6.20 2.06
C GLY A 99 -14.69 5.88 1.51
N ALA A 100 -14.16 4.69 1.81
CA ALA A 100 -12.86 4.25 1.30
C ALA A 100 -12.82 4.17 -0.23
N SER A 101 -13.90 3.66 -0.83
CA SER A 101 -14.04 3.54 -2.29
C SER A 101 -14.17 4.90 -2.97
N LEU A 102 -14.99 5.80 -2.42
CA LEU A 102 -15.19 7.15 -2.93
C LEU A 102 -13.91 7.97 -2.84
N ALA A 103 -13.23 7.92 -1.70
CA ALA A 103 -12.02 8.67 -1.51
C ALA A 103 -10.87 8.14 -2.40
N ALA A 104 -10.91 6.86 -2.81
CA ALA A 104 -9.99 6.30 -3.79
C ALA A 104 -10.27 6.74 -5.25
N LEU A 105 -11.42 7.37 -5.55
CA LEU A 105 -11.77 7.94 -6.86
C LEU A 105 -11.18 9.34 -7.06
N THR A 106 -9.88 9.47 -6.81
CA THR A 106 -9.07 10.68 -7.06
C THR A 106 -7.71 10.32 -7.65
N TRP A 107 -7.00 11.28 -8.26
CA TRP A 107 -5.62 11.08 -8.73
C TRP A 107 -4.63 10.88 -7.57
N ALA A 108 -4.85 11.62 -6.49
CA ALA A 108 -4.07 11.53 -5.26
C ALA A 108 -4.93 11.91 -4.05
N ARG A 109 -4.49 11.50 -2.86
CA ARG A 109 -5.14 11.81 -1.58
C ARG A 109 -4.11 12.31 -0.59
N PRO A 110 -4.50 13.11 0.41
CA PRO A 110 -3.65 13.36 1.56
C PRO A 110 -3.18 12.04 2.17
N GLY A 111 -1.89 11.98 2.54
CA GLY A 111 -1.35 10.82 3.25
C GLY A 111 -2.00 10.64 4.63
N PRO A 112 -1.95 9.44 5.21
CA PRO A 112 -2.61 9.17 6.50
C PRO A 112 -2.04 10.03 7.64
N ALA A 113 -0.76 10.41 7.55
CA ALA A 113 -0.09 11.29 8.53
C ALA A 113 -0.46 12.78 8.40
N ALA A 114 -1.08 13.21 7.29
CA ALA A 114 -1.26 14.63 6.95
C ALA A 114 -2.02 15.43 8.03
N ARG A 115 -2.94 14.78 8.75
CA ARG A 115 -3.75 15.42 9.81
C ARG A 115 -2.93 15.90 11.01
N TRP A 116 -1.76 15.32 11.23
CA TRP A 116 -0.88 15.63 12.37
C TRP A 116 0.30 16.52 11.99
N LEU A 117 0.44 16.84 10.70
CA LEU A 117 1.43 17.80 10.23
C LEU A 117 1.00 19.23 10.58
N THR A 118 1.99 20.11 10.78
CA THR A 118 1.76 21.55 10.96
C THR A 118 1.22 22.19 9.68
N GLY A 119 0.63 23.37 9.81
CA GLY A 119 0.17 24.15 8.64
C GLY A 119 1.33 24.50 7.70
N GLU A 120 2.50 24.81 8.23
CA GLU A 120 3.71 25.11 7.47
C GLU A 120 4.21 23.90 6.69
N ALA A 121 4.26 22.72 7.35
CA ALA A 121 4.64 21.48 6.68
C ALA A 121 3.66 21.11 5.55
N LEU A 122 2.36 21.32 5.76
CA LEU A 122 1.34 21.10 4.73
C LEU A 122 1.46 22.09 3.56
N ALA A 123 1.78 23.36 3.84
CA ALA A 123 2.05 24.36 2.82
C ALA A 123 3.28 24.01 1.98
N GLU A 124 4.36 23.55 2.61
CA GLU A 124 5.56 23.09 1.91
C GLU A 124 5.27 21.87 1.02
N VAL A 125 4.48 20.91 1.49
CA VAL A 125 4.05 19.77 0.66
C VAL A 125 3.18 20.24 -0.51
N SER A 126 2.28 21.19 -0.29
CA SER A 126 1.45 21.80 -1.34
C SER A 126 2.31 22.45 -2.45
N VAL A 127 3.33 23.23 -2.08
CA VAL A 127 4.27 23.84 -3.03
C VAL A 127 5.01 22.76 -3.82
N ARG A 128 5.52 21.72 -3.14
CA ARG A 128 6.21 20.60 -3.81
C ARG A 128 5.30 19.81 -4.75
N LEU A 129 4.01 19.70 -4.44
CA LEU A 129 3.02 19.09 -5.35
C LEU A 129 2.84 19.95 -6.61
N GLY A 130 2.75 21.27 -6.46
CA GLY A 130 2.66 22.19 -7.60
C GLY A 130 3.88 22.09 -8.52
N VAL A 131 5.10 22.06 -7.96
CA VAL A 131 6.34 21.82 -8.71
C VAL A 131 6.36 20.41 -9.32
N GLY A 132 5.86 19.40 -8.61
CA GLY A 132 5.75 18.05 -9.13
C GLY A 132 4.77 17.93 -10.29
N ALA A 133 3.73 18.76 -10.33
CA ALA A 133 2.71 18.77 -11.36
C ALA A 133 3.17 19.38 -12.70
N THR A 134 4.30 20.11 -12.70
CA THR A 134 4.92 20.61 -13.94
C THR A 134 5.76 19.55 -14.66
N ARG A 135 6.16 18.50 -13.94
CA ARG A 135 6.85 17.36 -14.55
C ARG A 135 5.89 16.60 -15.47
N PRO A 136 6.40 15.96 -16.53
CA PRO A 136 5.58 15.08 -17.36
C PRO A 136 4.82 14.10 -16.47
N GLY A 137 3.50 14.21 -16.51
CA GLY A 137 2.61 13.37 -15.72
C GLY A 137 2.58 11.92 -16.19
N PRO A 138 1.59 11.13 -15.78
CA PRO A 138 1.30 9.87 -16.42
C PRO A 138 1.24 10.05 -17.95
N GLY A 139 1.86 9.13 -18.69
CA GLY A 139 2.06 9.27 -20.14
C GLY A 139 0.75 9.42 -20.92
N PRO A 140 0.80 9.87 -22.18
CA PRO A 140 -0.38 10.02 -23.02
C PRO A 140 -1.24 8.75 -23.03
N GLY A 141 -2.54 8.89 -22.76
CA GLY A 141 -3.48 7.76 -22.74
C GLY A 141 -3.51 6.94 -21.44
N GLN A 142 -2.65 7.21 -20.46
CA GLN A 142 -2.67 6.49 -19.18
C GLN A 142 -3.95 6.80 -18.39
N ARG A 143 -4.67 5.73 -18.03
CA ARG A 143 -5.96 5.82 -17.35
C ARG A 143 -5.80 6.10 -15.85
N PRO A 144 -6.69 6.88 -15.21
CA PRO A 144 -6.59 7.22 -13.78
C PRO A 144 -6.59 5.99 -12.87
N GLY A 145 -7.46 5.01 -13.15
CA GLY A 145 -7.54 3.79 -12.36
C GLY A 145 -6.27 2.96 -12.44
N GLU A 146 -5.72 2.80 -13.64
CA GLU A 146 -4.45 2.09 -13.86
C GLU A 146 -3.31 2.72 -13.08
N PHE A 147 -3.21 4.05 -13.17
CA PHE A 147 -2.20 4.82 -12.46
C PHE A 147 -2.28 4.59 -10.95
N ARG A 148 -3.50 4.66 -10.38
CA ARG A 148 -3.74 4.44 -8.95
C ARG A 148 -3.43 3.00 -8.52
N ALA A 149 -3.83 2.01 -9.32
CA ALA A 149 -3.53 0.61 -9.05
C ALA A 149 -2.01 0.35 -9.02
N ARG A 150 -1.28 0.89 -10.00
CA ARG A 150 0.18 0.80 -10.07
C ARG A 150 0.85 1.48 -8.88
N ALA A 151 0.40 2.68 -8.50
CA ALA A 151 0.93 3.39 -7.35
C ALA A 151 0.71 2.61 -6.03
N ALA A 152 -0.47 2.02 -5.84
CA ALA A 152 -0.76 1.19 -4.67
C ALA A 152 0.10 -0.07 -4.60
N LEU A 153 0.33 -0.75 -5.74
CA LEU A 153 1.23 -1.90 -5.82
C LEU A 153 2.68 -1.51 -5.50
N ALA A 154 3.16 -0.42 -6.10
CA ALA A 154 4.51 0.08 -5.87
C ALA A 154 4.74 0.46 -4.40
N ARG A 155 3.76 1.11 -3.76
CA ARG A 155 3.83 1.42 -2.32
C ARG A 155 3.90 0.16 -1.47
N GLN A 156 3.02 -0.82 -1.72
CA GLN A 156 3.02 -2.08 -0.98
C GLN A 156 4.34 -2.85 -1.13
N ALA A 157 4.94 -2.85 -2.33
CA ALA A 157 6.22 -3.50 -2.57
C ALA A 157 7.37 -2.80 -1.82
N ALA A 158 7.35 -1.46 -1.76
CA ALA A 158 8.32 -0.70 -0.98
C ALA A 158 8.18 -0.99 0.53
N ASP A 159 6.95 -1.03 1.05
CA ASP A 159 6.69 -1.34 2.47
C ASP A 159 7.13 -2.77 2.81
N LEU A 160 6.89 -3.75 1.93
CA LEU A 160 7.37 -5.12 2.14
C LEU A 160 8.89 -5.18 2.21
N ARG A 161 9.61 -4.46 1.35
CA ARG A 161 11.08 -4.47 1.35
C ARG A 161 11.65 -4.00 2.70
N ILE A 162 11.00 -3.02 3.32
CA ILE A 162 11.37 -2.56 4.67
C ILE A 162 11.09 -3.67 5.71
N LEU A 163 9.95 -4.35 5.59
CA LEU A 163 9.59 -5.46 6.48
C LEU A 163 10.55 -6.65 6.33
N GLU A 164 10.95 -7.00 5.11
CA GLU A 164 11.97 -8.03 4.83
C GLU A 164 13.29 -7.71 5.52
N GLN A 165 13.78 -6.47 5.38
CA GLN A 165 14.99 -6.02 6.07
C GLN A 165 14.86 -6.11 7.60
N ALA A 166 13.70 -5.76 8.15
CA ALA A 166 13.46 -5.83 9.59
C ALA A 166 13.37 -7.29 10.11
N ALA A 167 12.77 -8.19 9.34
CA ALA A 167 12.64 -9.61 9.71
C ALA A 167 13.95 -10.38 9.59
N GLU A 168 14.81 -10.01 8.64
CA GLU A 168 16.12 -10.63 8.43
C GLU A 168 17.03 -10.50 9.67
N VAL A 169 16.92 -9.41 10.42
CA VAL A 169 17.61 -9.21 11.72
C VAL A 169 17.28 -10.31 12.74
N ARG A 170 16.11 -10.96 12.59
CA ARG A 170 15.65 -12.05 13.45
C ARG A 170 15.81 -13.43 12.82
N PHE A 171 16.61 -13.53 11.75
CA PHE A 171 16.82 -14.76 10.98
C PHE A 171 15.53 -15.36 10.39
N GLN A 172 14.50 -14.54 10.18
CA GLN A 172 13.27 -14.95 9.50
C GLN A 172 13.31 -14.52 8.03
N ARG A 173 13.09 -15.47 7.13
CA ARG A 173 12.97 -15.24 5.69
C ARG A 173 11.50 -15.07 5.34
N LEU A 174 11.11 -13.85 5.03
CA LEU A 174 9.77 -13.56 4.55
C LEU A 174 9.68 -13.88 3.06
N HIS A 175 8.62 -14.59 2.68
CA HIS A 175 8.30 -14.88 1.28
C HIS A 175 6.95 -14.25 0.95
N ALA A 176 6.90 -13.45 -0.12
CA ALA A 176 5.67 -12.83 -0.63
C ALA A 176 5.43 -13.21 -2.10
N PRO A 177 4.91 -14.42 -2.37
CA PRO A 177 4.76 -14.94 -3.74
C PRO A 177 3.95 -14.02 -4.67
N PHE A 178 2.98 -13.27 -4.13
CA PHE A 178 2.15 -12.36 -4.93
C PHE A 178 2.90 -11.15 -5.49
N LEU A 179 4.08 -10.84 -4.97
CA LEU A 179 4.95 -9.79 -5.50
C LEU A 179 6.04 -10.31 -6.43
N ASP A 180 6.03 -11.61 -6.76
CA ASP A 180 6.85 -12.13 -7.83
C ASP A 180 6.47 -11.51 -9.18
N ASN A 181 7.46 -11.21 -10.01
CA ASN A 181 7.24 -10.51 -11.28
C ASN A 181 6.32 -11.30 -12.23
N GLN A 182 6.40 -12.63 -12.26
CA GLN A 182 5.54 -13.46 -13.10
C GLN A 182 4.12 -13.47 -12.57
N VAL A 183 3.94 -13.59 -11.25
CA VAL A 183 2.61 -13.52 -10.62
C VAL A 183 1.97 -12.15 -10.87
N VAL A 184 2.72 -11.06 -10.71
CA VAL A 184 2.24 -9.70 -11.01
C VAL A 184 1.82 -9.57 -12.47
N ARG A 185 2.63 -10.07 -13.43
CA ARG A 185 2.31 -10.03 -14.85
C ARG A 185 1.06 -10.85 -15.18
N ALA A 186 0.95 -12.07 -14.66
CA ALA A 186 -0.21 -12.93 -14.83
C ALA A 186 -1.48 -12.28 -14.29
N CYS A 187 -1.43 -11.72 -13.08
CA CYS A 187 -2.58 -11.07 -12.47
C CYS A 187 -2.98 -9.76 -13.20
N ARG A 188 -2.02 -9.08 -13.86
CA ARG A 188 -2.29 -7.90 -14.69
C ARG A 188 -2.86 -8.25 -16.07
N ALA A 189 -2.68 -9.48 -16.55
CA ALA A 189 -3.29 -9.96 -17.78
C ALA A 189 -4.79 -10.27 -17.61
N LEU A 190 -5.25 -10.46 -16.37
CA LEU A 190 -6.67 -10.67 -16.06
C LEU A 190 -7.50 -9.44 -16.42
N PRO A 191 -8.70 -9.61 -17.02
CA PRO A 191 -9.60 -8.51 -17.29
C PRO A 191 -9.97 -7.73 -16.02
N GLU A 192 -9.85 -6.40 -16.08
CA GLU A 192 -10.16 -5.53 -14.93
C GLU A 192 -11.63 -5.67 -14.47
N ALA A 193 -12.54 -5.88 -15.43
CA ALA A 193 -13.95 -6.10 -15.16
C ALA A 193 -14.21 -7.35 -14.30
N LEU A 194 -13.31 -8.34 -14.31
CA LEU A 194 -13.37 -9.52 -13.44
C LEU A 194 -12.85 -9.18 -12.04
N ARG A 195 -11.69 -8.52 -11.95
CA ARG A 195 -11.01 -8.21 -10.68
C ARG A 195 -11.75 -7.21 -9.80
N VAL A 196 -12.58 -6.37 -10.39
CA VAL A 196 -13.38 -5.36 -9.66
C VAL A 196 -14.60 -5.97 -8.96
N GLN A 197 -14.95 -7.21 -9.29
CA GLN A 197 -16.12 -7.85 -8.72
C GLN A 197 -15.92 -8.13 -7.22
N PRO A 198 -16.96 -7.96 -6.39
CA PRO A 198 -16.92 -8.39 -5.00
C PRO A 198 -16.56 -9.88 -4.93
N GLY A 199 -15.58 -10.25 -4.10
CA GLY A 199 -15.14 -11.64 -3.96
C GLY A 199 -14.19 -12.16 -5.06
N ALA A 200 -13.90 -11.36 -6.09
CA ALA A 200 -13.13 -11.79 -7.26
C ALA A 200 -11.80 -12.47 -6.91
N ARG A 201 -11.03 -11.94 -5.95
CA ARG A 201 -9.77 -12.56 -5.54
C ARG A 201 -9.93 -14.00 -5.04
N ALA A 202 -10.97 -14.29 -4.25
CA ALA A 202 -11.20 -15.63 -3.75
C ALA A 202 -11.58 -16.59 -4.88
N ASP A 203 -12.42 -16.13 -5.80
CA ASP A 203 -12.88 -16.92 -6.95
C ASP A 203 -11.73 -17.17 -7.93
N ILE A 204 -10.95 -16.14 -8.28
CA ILE A 204 -9.77 -16.26 -9.14
C ILE A 204 -8.78 -17.26 -8.53
N LEU A 205 -8.46 -17.13 -7.24
CA LEU A 205 -7.54 -18.05 -6.57
C LEU A 205 -8.09 -19.47 -6.51
N ARG A 206 -9.39 -19.64 -6.28
CA ARG A 206 -10.04 -20.96 -6.32
C ARG A 206 -9.86 -21.60 -7.68
N THR A 207 -10.17 -20.89 -8.77
CA THR A 207 -10.00 -21.41 -10.14
C THR A 207 -8.54 -21.75 -10.45
N VAL A 208 -7.58 -20.93 -10.01
CA VAL A 208 -6.14 -21.22 -10.20
C VAL A 208 -5.73 -22.48 -9.42
N LEU A 209 -6.22 -22.65 -8.19
CA LEU A 209 -5.92 -23.81 -7.35
C LEU A 209 -6.56 -25.10 -7.90
N GLU A 210 -7.82 -25.03 -8.36
CA GLU A 210 -8.50 -26.13 -9.04
C GLU A 210 -7.73 -26.56 -10.29
N GLY A 211 -7.27 -25.60 -11.11
CA GLY A 211 -6.43 -25.88 -12.28
C GLY A 211 -5.04 -26.47 -11.94
N ALA A 212 -4.57 -26.26 -10.71
CA ALA A 212 -3.35 -26.87 -10.17
C ALA A 212 -3.62 -28.21 -9.45
N GLY A 213 -4.85 -28.72 -9.47
CA GLY A 213 -5.24 -29.98 -8.84
C GLY A 213 -5.58 -29.89 -7.34
N VAL A 214 -5.70 -28.68 -6.79
CA VAL A 214 -6.08 -28.44 -5.39
C VAL A 214 -7.59 -28.20 -5.31
N THR A 215 -8.34 -29.23 -4.92
CA THR A 215 -9.82 -29.19 -4.89
C THR A 215 -10.40 -29.05 -3.49
N ASP A 216 -9.69 -29.49 -2.45
CA ASP A 216 -10.15 -29.43 -1.06
C ASP A 216 -9.63 -28.15 -0.36
N LEU A 217 -10.43 -27.09 -0.45
CA LEU A 217 -10.13 -25.81 0.20
C LEU A 217 -10.73 -25.76 1.60
N PRO A 218 -9.98 -25.26 2.61
CA PRO A 218 -10.44 -25.25 3.98
C PRO A 218 -11.70 -24.39 4.17
N ALA A 219 -12.52 -24.76 5.15
CA ALA A 219 -13.70 -23.99 5.54
C ALA A 219 -13.33 -22.53 5.84
N GLY A 220 -14.11 -21.60 5.28
CA GLY A 220 -13.83 -20.15 5.37
C GLY A 220 -12.83 -19.64 4.34
N TRP A 221 -12.45 -20.42 3.32
CA TRP A 221 -11.66 -19.94 2.19
C TRP A 221 -12.30 -18.68 1.57
N GLY A 222 -11.47 -17.68 1.30
CA GLY A 222 -11.91 -16.42 0.71
C GLY A 222 -12.57 -15.43 1.69
N ALA A 223 -12.77 -15.79 2.96
CA ALA A 223 -13.32 -14.88 3.95
C ALA A 223 -12.41 -13.65 4.15
N THR A 224 -13.00 -12.45 4.10
CA THR A 224 -12.30 -11.16 4.23
C THR A 224 -12.08 -10.77 5.69
N SER A 225 -11.60 -11.70 6.53
CA SER A 225 -11.36 -11.40 7.95
C SER A 225 -10.05 -10.64 8.15
N HIS A 226 -10.15 -9.32 8.30
CA HIS A 226 -9.07 -8.44 8.73
C HIS A 226 -9.00 -8.28 10.26
N ALA A 227 -9.92 -8.91 10.99
CA ALA A 227 -10.11 -8.70 12.42
C ALA A 227 -8.85 -9.07 13.23
N THR A 228 -8.14 -10.12 12.83
CA THR A 228 -6.95 -10.60 13.55
C THR A 228 -5.75 -9.65 13.42
N SER A 229 -5.49 -9.12 12.22
CA SER A 229 -4.38 -8.16 12.00
C SER A 229 -4.66 -6.81 12.65
N ALA A 230 -5.88 -6.27 12.49
CA ALA A 230 -6.27 -5.02 13.14
C ALA A 230 -6.27 -5.14 14.66
N ALA A 231 -6.73 -6.27 15.21
CA ALA A 231 -6.67 -6.53 16.65
C ALA A 231 -5.23 -6.65 17.15
N ALA A 232 -4.34 -7.31 16.39
CA ALA A 232 -2.93 -7.40 16.74
C ALA A 232 -2.25 -6.02 16.76
N ALA A 233 -2.47 -5.19 15.74
CA ALA A 233 -1.94 -3.83 15.68
C ALA A 233 -2.43 -2.97 16.87
N ARG A 234 -3.73 -3.03 17.19
CA ARG A 234 -4.30 -2.31 18.34
C ARG A 234 -3.79 -2.83 19.68
N THR A 235 -3.53 -4.14 19.79
CA THR A 235 -2.97 -4.73 21.01
C THR A 235 -1.52 -4.30 21.19
N GLY A 236 -0.72 -4.35 20.12
CA GLY A 236 0.66 -3.86 20.13
C GLY A 236 0.74 -2.38 20.49
N LEU A 237 -0.13 -1.56 19.93
CA LEU A 237 -0.21 -0.13 20.26
C LEU A 237 -0.54 0.09 21.75
N ARG A 238 -1.52 -0.64 22.30
CA ARG A 238 -1.86 -0.55 23.73
C ARG A 238 -0.69 -0.93 24.64
N VAL A 239 0.03 -2.00 24.29
CA VAL A 239 1.18 -2.46 25.08
C VAL A 239 2.34 -1.47 25.02
N ALA A 240 2.59 -0.86 23.87
CA ALA A 240 3.71 0.07 23.67
C ALA A 240 3.34 1.56 23.87
N ALA A 241 2.14 1.86 24.37
CA ALA A 241 1.59 3.22 24.37
C ALA A 241 2.49 4.21 25.13
N ASP A 242 2.92 3.85 26.34
CA ASP A 242 3.75 4.73 27.19
C ASP A 242 5.12 4.99 26.56
N GLU A 243 5.77 3.96 26.02
CA GLU A 243 7.06 4.09 25.32
C GLU A 243 6.94 4.98 24.07
N LEU A 244 5.86 4.80 23.30
CA LEU A 244 5.59 5.61 22.12
C LEU A 244 5.26 7.07 22.47
N ILE A 245 4.57 7.31 23.59
CA ILE A 245 4.30 8.67 24.08
C ILE A 245 5.60 9.34 24.52
N ALA A 246 6.44 8.63 25.28
CA ALA A 246 7.74 9.11 25.74
C ALA A 246 8.69 9.45 24.59
N LEU A 247 8.63 8.70 23.47
CA LEU A 247 9.36 9.01 22.24
C LEU A 247 9.08 10.43 21.72
N PHE A 248 7.89 10.98 21.99
CA PHE A 248 7.44 12.31 21.57
C PHE A 248 7.48 13.36 22.70
N ASP A 249 8.28 13.17 23.75
CA ASP A 249 8.50 14.21 24.76
C ASP A 249 9.37 15.36 24.24
N THR A 250 10.43 15.04 23.51
CA THR A 250 11.31 15.99 22.82
C THR A 250 11.53 15.57 21.36
N PRO A 251 10.47 15.51 20.54
CA PRO A 251 10.57 14.89 19.22
C PRO A 251 11.35 15.78 18.26
N LEU A 252 12.27 15.18 17.50
CA LEU A 252 13.04 15.87 16.46
C LEU A 252 12.12 16.43 15.38
N LEU A 253 11.02 15.72 15.09
CA LEU A 253 9.99 16.20 14.16
C LEU A 253 9.31 17.50 14.60
N ALA A 254 9.20 17.77 15.91
CA ALA A 254 8.70 19.05 16.37
C ALA A 254 9.77 20.14 16.33
N GLN A 255 11.03 19.79 16.55
CA GLN A 255 12.15 20.73 16.43
C GLN A 255 12.32 21.24 14.99
N THR A 256 11.96 20.43 13.98
CA THR A 256 11.95 20.84 12.57
C THR A 256 10.65 21.51 12.13
N GLY A 257 9.69 21.70 13.05
CA GLY A 257 8.38 22.31 12.74
C GLY A 257 7.46 21.42 11.90
N LEU A 258 7.75 20.12 11.74
CA LEU A 258 6.92 19.22 10.94
C LEU A 258 5.63 18.80 11.65
N VAL A 259 5.67 18.65 12.97
CA VAL A 259 4.53 18.25 13.80
C VAL A 259 4.49 19.02 15.12
N GLU A 260 3.32 19.09 15.72
CA GLU A 260 3.19 19.54 17.12
C GLU A 260 3.25 18.33 18.07
N ALA A 261 4.25 18.30 18.95
CA ALA A 261 4.47 17.17 19.87
C ALA A 261 3.23 16.82 20.71
N ARG A 262 2.48 17.84 21.18
CA ARG A 262 1.25 17.64 21.94
C ARG A 262 0.16 16.95 21.12
N VAL A 263 0.03 17.30 19.84
CA VAL A 263 -0.99 16.75 18.93
C VAL A 263 -0.73 15.28 18.67
N VAL A 264 0.53 14.89 18.41
CA VAL A 264 0.90 13.50 18.17
C VAL A 264 0.73 12.66 19.43
N ARG A 265 1.17 13.13 20.60
CA ARG A 265 0.96 12.42 21.89
C ARG A 265 -0.52 12.22 22.20
N LYS A 266 -1.37 13.22 21.95
CA LYS A 266 -2.82 13.09 22.11
C LYS A 266 -3.37 11.99 21.19
N ALA A 267 -2.93 11.96 19.94
CA ALA A 267 -3.38 10.96 18.96
C ALA A 267 -2.92 9.54 19.32
N LEU A 268 -1.70 9.37 19.84
CA LEU A 268 -1.20 8.07 20.31
C LEU A 268 -2.03 7.55 21.49
N ARG A 269 -2.36 8.41 22.46
CA ARG A 269 -3.26 8.05 23.58
C ARG A 269 -4.64 7.64 23.09
N ALA A 270 -5.27 8.50 22.30
CA ALA A 270 -6.58 8.23 21.70
C ALA A 270 -6.60 6.90 20.92
N ALA A 271 -5.57 6.63 20.12
CA ALA A 271 -5.47 5.38 19.37
C ALA A 271 -5.24 4.16 20.28
N ALA A 272 -4.50 4.30 21.37
CA ALA A 272 -4.34 3.25 22.39
C ALA A 272 -5.66 2.99 23.14
N ASP A 273 -6.43 4.03 23.42
CA ASP A 273 -7.77 3.95 24.04
C ASP A 273 -8.84 3.35 23.10
N GLY A 274 -8.48 3.12 21.84
CA GLY A 274 -9.32 2.43 20.86
C GLY A 274 -10.07 3.35 19.90
N GLU A 275 -9.78 4.65 19.88
CA GLU A 275 -10.34 5.55 18.89
C GLU A 275 -9.99 5.11 17.46
N ALA A 276 -10.92 5.30 16.53
CA ALA A 276 -10.78 4.91 15.14
C ALA A 276 -9.91 5.93 14.37
N LEU A 277 -8.60 5.91 14.62
CA LEU A 277 -7.60 6.75 13.95
C LEU A 277 -6.83 5.98 12.86
N PRO A 278 -6.31 6.67 11.82
CA PRO A 278 -5.53 6.00 10.78
C PRO A 278 -4.14 5.60 11.31
N LEU A 279 -4.04 4.36 11.82
CA LEU A 279 -2.84 3.82 12.45
C LEU A 279 -1.60 3.87 11.53
N ASP A 280 -1.79 3.72 10.21
CA ASP A 280 -0.68 3.80 9.23
C ASP A 280 0.02 5.16 9.29
N GLY A 281 -0.71 6.25 9.53
CA GLY A 281 -0.11 7.58 9.62
C GLY A 281 0.63 7.82 10.93
N LEU A 282 0.17 7.23 12.05
CA LEU A 282 0.94 7.22 13.30
C LEU A 282 2.21 6.38 13.14
N ALA A 283 2.12 5.24 12.45
CA ALA A 283 3.27 4.40 12.15
C ALA A 283 4.32 5.13 11.30
N ASP A 284 3.91 5.91 10.29
CA ASP A 284 4.80 6.75 9.50
C ASP A 284 5.55 7.78 10.39
N LEU A 285 4.83 8.47 11.30
CA LEU A 285 5.43 9.45 12.21
C LEU A 285 6.42 8.83 13.20
N VAL A 286 6.03 7.72 13.84
CA VAL A 286 6.90 6.97 14.77
C VAL A 286 8.15 6.46 14.03
N SER A 287 7.97 5.89 12.84
CA SER A 287 9.08 5.36 12.04
C SER A 287 10.06 6.46 11.65
N LEU A 288 9.56 7.63 11.26
CA LEU A 288 10.40 8.76 10.88
C LEU A 288 11.16 9.34 12.07
N GLU A 289 10.51 9.49 13.23
CA GLU A 289 11.17 9.94 14.47
C GLU A 289 12.29 8.97 14.90
N LEU A 290 12.01 7.66 14.88
CA LEU A 290 13.01 6.63 15.18
C LEU A 290 14.18 6.66 14.19
N TRP A 291 13.91 6.85 12.90
CA TRP A 291 14.93 6.98 11.88
C TRP A 291 15.81 8.21 12.11
N LEU A 292 15.21 9.38 12.39
CA LEU A 292 15.95 10.62 12.68
C LEU A 292 16.83 10.48 13.93
N ARG A 293 16.31 9.89 15.01
CA ARG A 293 17.10 9.64 16.24
C ARG A 293 18.28 8.73 15.97
N ARG A 294 18.07 7.64 15.21
CA ARG A 294 19.16 6.74 14.81
C ARG A 294 20.18 7.43 13.91
N LEU A 295 19.73 8.27 12.99
CA LEU A 295 20.58 9.04 12.09
C LEU A 295 21.46 10.03 12.86
N LEU A 296 20.93 10.71 13.88
CA LEU A 296 21.71 11.65 14.70
C LEU A 296 22.63 10.94 15.70
N ALA A 297 22.17 9.84 16.31
CA ALA A 297 22.98 9.05 17.23
C ALA A 297 24.18 8.37 16.53
N ARG A 298 24.03 8.03 15.25
CA ARG A 298 25.08 7.48 14.40
C ARG A 298 25.57 8.58 13.46
N ARG A 299 26.55 9.40 13.86
CA ARG A 299 27.22 10.34 12.94
C ARG A 299 27.98 9.58 11.83
N GLY A 300 27.25 9.06 10.84
CA GLY A 300 27.73 8.19 9.75
C GLY A 300 26.58 7.37 9.14
N THR A 301 26.47 7.40 7.81
CA THR A 301 25.43 6.84 6.93
C THR A 301 24.72 5.57 7.43
N CYS A 302 23.40 5.67 7.67
CA CYS A 302 22.55 4.59 8.19
C CYS A 302 22.37 3.37 7.25
N TRP A 303 23.01 3.36 6.07
CA TRP A 303 22.81 2.33 5.04
C TRP A 303 24.10 1.83 4.37
N THR A 304 25.29 2.33 4.73
CA THR A 304 26.57 1.81 4.21
C THR A 304 27.23 0.96 5.29
N GLY A 305 26.84 -0.31 5.38
CA GLY A 305 27.38 -1.20 6.40
C GLY A 305 26.67 -2.53 6.54
N THR A 306 25.47 -2.68 5.95
CA THR A 306 24.98 -4.02 5.67
C THR A 306 25.90 -4.63 4.62
N PRO A 307 26.60 -5.74 4.94
CA PRO A 307 27.43 -6.42 3.95
C PRO A 307 26.56 -6.72 2.74
N ALA A 308 27.07 -6.46 1.53
CA ALA A 308 26.41 -6.87 0.32
C ALA A 308 26.12 -8.36 0.44
N ARG A 309 24.84 -8.72 0.24
CA ARG A 309 24.32 -10.08 0.28
C ARG A 309 25.32 -11.03 -0.37
N ALA A 310 25.95 -11.90 0.41
CA ALA A 310 26.50 -13.13 -0.15
C ALA A 310 25.28 -13.89 -0.65
N ARG A 311 25.01 -13.78 -1.96
CA ARG A 311 23.98 -14.60 -2.61
C ARG A 311 24.41 -16.03 -2.31
N ALA A 312 23.66 -16.75 -1.46
CA ALA A 312 23.80 -18.18 -1.32
C ALA A 312 23.32 -18.81 -2.63
N VAL A 313 24.16 -18.70 -3.66
CA VAL A 313 24.13 -19.57 -4.80
C VAL A 313 24.48 -20.94 -4.23
N PRO A 314 23.66 -21.97 -4.41
CA PRO A 314 24.09 -23.32 -4.13
C PRO A 314 25.40 -23.54 -4.90
N SER A 315 26.51 -23.64 -4.18
CA SER A 315 27.80 -24.06 -4.73
C SER A 315 27.67 -25.54 -5.06
N GLY A 316 27.02 -25.81 -6.19
CA GLY A 316 26.64 -27.15 -6.63
C GLY A 316 25.36 -27.13 -7.45
N SER A 317 25.51 -27.40 -8.75
CA SER A 317 24.49 -27.87 -9.72
C SER A 317 23.75 -26.89 -10.66
N VAL A 318 24.10 -25.60 -10.76
CA VAL A 318 23.64 -24.79 -11.90
C VAL A 318 24.78 -23.95 -12.47
N THR A 319 25.44 -24.46 -13.50
CA THR A 319 26.21 -23.64 -14.45
C THR A 319 25.22 -22.79 -15.25
N PRO A 320 25.25 -21.45 -15.16
CA PRO A 320 24.49 -20.62 -16.06
C PRO A 320 25.03 -20.83 -17.47
N GLU A 321 24.19 -21.37 -18.35
CA GLU A 321 24.47 -21.47 -19.77
C GLU A 321 24.75 -20.06 -20.30
N ARG A 322 25.98 -19.84 -20.80
CA ARG A 322 26.34 -18.59 -21.46
C ARG A 322 25.38 -18.41 -22.64
N ALA A 323 24.49 -17.44 -22.55
CA ALA A 323 23.75 -16.95 -23.69
C ALA A 323 24.75 -16.46 -24.75
N LEU A 324 24.99 -17.31 -25.75
CA LEU A 324 25.69 -16.98 -26.98
C LEU A 324 24.86 -15.91 -27.71
N GLY A 325 25.41 -14.70 -27.79
CA GLY A 325 24.70 -13.59 -28.41
C GLY A 325 25.48 -12.28 -28.40
N SER A 326 26.77 -12.30 -28.71
CA SER A 326 27.49 -11.10 -29.14
C SER A 326 28.19 -11.40 -30.45
N GLY A 327 27.56 -10.95 -31.54
CA GLY A 327 28.10 -11.01 -32.89
C GLY A 327 29.47 -10.33 -32.95
N SER A 328 30.41 -11.07 -33.52
CA SER A 328 31.74 -10.62 -33.92
C SER A 328 31.66 -9.46 -34.92
N VAL A 329 32.31 -8.34 -34.60
CA VAL A 329 32.75 -7.37 -35.60
C VAL A 329 34.21 -7.72 -35.94
N PRO A 330 34.57 -8.01 -37.21
CA PRO A 330 35.94 -8.28 -37.58
C PRO A 330 36.72 -6.97 -37.72
N GLY A 331 37.94 -6.95 -37.19
CA GLY A 331 38.91 -5.87 -37.36
C GLY A 331 39.45 -5.80 -38.80
N LEU A 332 39.82 -4.60 -39.23
CA LEU A 332 41.21 -4.15 -39.48
C LEU A 332 41.49 -4.06 -40.99
N PRO A 333 42.45 -3.26 -41.48
CA PRO A 333 43.66 -2.72 -40.82
C PRO A 333 43.57 -1.27 -40.33
#